data_AF-K1S829-F1
#
_entry.id   AF-K1S829-F1
#
_cell.length_a   1.000
_cell.length_b   1.000
_cell.length_c   1.000
_cell.angle_alpha   90.00
_cell.angle_beta   90.00
_cell.angle_gamma   90.00
#
_symmetry.space_group_name_H-M   'P 1'
#
loop_
_entity.id
_entity.type
_entity.pdbx_description
1 polymer ?
#
loop_
_entity_poly.entity_id
_entity_poly.type
_entity_poly.pdbx_seq_one_letter_code
_entity_poly.pdbx_strand_id
1 'polypeptide(L)'
;SEAVGLLRRLIATPSPSRDEARTGDLLHAFLAERGARPERLHNNIWARSEGFDPARPTLLLNSHHDTVRPAASWTRDPYMPAIEGDRLYGLGSNDAGASVVALTEAFLALRTRELPFNLLLALTAEEECMGEHGIRALLPELGRIDLAVVGEPTGMQAAAGERGLVVLDCTAHGRSGHAARGEGINALYIALEDIARLRGFRFERESALLGPIGLAVTQIEAGTQHNVVPDTCRFVVDIRT
;
A
#
# COMPACT_ATOMS: atom_id res chain seq x y z
N SER A 1 16.40 20.82 7.72
CA SER A 1 15.39 20.71 8.81
C SER A 1 15.55 19.35 9.50
N GLU A 2 14.98 19.18 10.70
CA GLU A 2 14.97 17.89 11.39
C GLU A 2 14.31 16.79 10.54
N ALA A 3 13.16 17.11 9.92
CA ALA A 3 12.49 16.23 8.94
C ALA A 3 13.43 15.69 7.85
N VAL A 4 14.20 16.56 7.18
CA VAL A 4 15.14 16.13 6.12
C VAL A 4 16.25 15.26 6.71
N GLY A 5 16.71 15.55 7.93
CA GLY A 5 17.70 14.73 8.63
C GLY A 5 17.19 13.32 8.93
N LEU A 6 15.96 13.20 9.44
CA LEU A 6 15.29 11.92 9.67
C LEU A 6 15.07 11.18 8.35
N LEU A 7 14.59 11.85 7.30
CA LEU A 7 14.32 11.24 6.01
C LEU A 7 15.58 10.62 5.39
N ARG A 8 16.72 11.32 5.48
CA ARG A 8 18.01 10.76 5.03
C ARG A 8 18.39 9.50 5.79
N ARG A 9 18.17 9.46 7.12
CA ARG A 9 18.41 8.25 7.92
C ARG A 9 17.49 7.09 7.53
N LEU A 10 16.21 7.38 7.24
CA LEU A 10 15.24 6.38 6.80
C LEU A 10 15.65 5.80 5.43
N ILE A 11 15.96 6.65 4.45
CA ILE A 11 16.48 6.22 3.13
C ILE A 11 17.73 5.34 3.28
N ALA A 12 18.66 5.74 4.16
CA ALA A 12 19.89 5.00 4.41
C ALA A 12 19.68 3.66 5.13
N THR A 13 18.45 3.37 5.57
CA THR A 13 18.09 2.15 6.28
C THR A 13 17.13 1.33 5.41
N PRO A 14 17.63 0.33 4.67
CA PRO A 14 16.78 -0.52 3.84
C PRO A 14 15.64 -1.13 4.66
N SER A 15 14.43 -0.94 4.16
CA SER A 15 13.17 -1.31 4.80
C SER A 15 12.16 -1.83 3.76
N PRO A 16 12.52 -2.84 2.95
CA PRO A 16 11.53 -3.43 2.06
C PRO A 16 10.41 -4.05 2.90
N SER A 17 9.18 -4.12 2.37
CA SER A 17 8.06 -4.69 3.12
C SER A 17 8.40 -6.05 3.76
N ARG A 18 7.99 -6.23 5.01
CA ARG A 18 8.33 -7.33 5.94
C ARG A 18 9.74 -7.33 6.52
N ASP A 19 10.57 -6.33 6.22
CA ASP A 19 11.92 -6.15 6.77
C ASP A 19 12.16 -4.71 7.24
N GLU A 20 11.23 -4.18 8.04
CA GLU A 20 11.22 -2.78 8.44
C GLU A 20 11.68 -2.56 9.90
N ALA A 21 12.22 -3.59 10.54
CA ALA A 21 12.53 -3.58 11.96
C ALA A 21 13.45 -2.41 12.35
N ARG A 22 14.49 -2.16 11.53
CA ARG A 22 15.47 -1.09 11.76
C ARG A 22 14.88 0.31 11.58
N THR A 23 14.02 0.52 10.58
CA THR A 23 13.29 1.79 10.43
C THR A 23 12.30 2.00 11.57
N GLY A 24 11.62 0.94 12.03
CA GLY A 24 10.78 0.97 13.22
C GLY A 24 11.56 1.38 14.48
N ASP A 25 12.75 0.82 14.69
CA ASP A 25 13.64 1.22 15.80
C ASP A 25 14.02 2.70 15.72
N LEU A 26 14.40 3.17 14.53
CA LEU A 26 14.79 4.57 14.32
C LEU A 26 13.63 5.54 14.60
N LEU A 27 12.43 5.24 14.13
CA LEU A 27 11.23 6.06 14.33
C LEU A 27 10.80 6.06 15.80
N HIS A 28 10.80 4.90 16.44
CA HIS A 28 10.50 4.78 17.87
C HIS A 28 11.50 5.59 18.70
N ALA A 29 12.80 5.44 18.46
CA ALA A 29 13.82 6.21 19.16
C ALA A 29 13.66 7.73 18.92
N PHE A 30 13.44 8.13 17.67
CA PHE A 30 13.30 9.55 17.30
C PHE A 30 12.13 10.23 18.03
N LEU A 31 10.99 9.55 18.16
CA LEU A 31 9.83 10.01 18.92
C LEU A 31 10.12 10.07 20.43
N ALA A 32 10.71 9.01 20.99
CA ALA A 32 11.04 8.92 22.41
C ALA A 32 12.03 10.00 22.87
N GLU A 33 13.09 10.26 22.08
CA GLU A 33 14.08 11.31 22.32
C GLU A 33 13.45 12.71 22.39
N ARG A 34 12.30 12.91 21.75
CA ARG A 34 11.55 14.17 21.72
C ARG A 34 10.45 14.23 22.77
N GLY A 35 10.42 13.27 23.70
CA GLY A 35 9.47 13.21 24.80
C GLY A 35 8.07 12.73 24.38
N ALA A 36 7.89 12.26 23.15
CA ALA A 36 6.71 11.45 22.85
C ALA A 36 6.84 10.09 23.57
N ARG A 37 5.71 9.43 23.83
CA ARG A 37 5.67 8.08 24.40
C ARG A 37 5.22 7.10 23.31
N PRO A 38 6.10 6.75 22.35
CA PRO A 38 5.73 5.84 21.29
C PRO A 38 5.51 4.43 21.83
N GLU A 39 4.61 3.72 21.19
CA GLU A 39 4.35 2.30 21.38
C GLU A 39 4.60 1.57 20.05
N ARG A 40 4.71 0.24 20.12
CA ARG A 40 5.03 -0.60 18.96
C ARG A 40 4.26 -1.91 18.96
N LEU A 41 3.80 -2.31 17.78
CA LEU A 41 3.21 -3.60 17.47
C LEU A 41 3.76 -4.04 16.12
N HIS A 42 4.47 -5.18 16.09
CA HIS A 42 5.29 -5.57 14.95
C HIS A 42 6.25 -4.44 14.55
N ASN A 43 6.21 -3.97 13.31
CA ASN A 43 7.01 -2.82 12.87
C ASN A 43 6.22 -1.51 12.86
N ASN A 44 4.95 -1.50 13.28
CA ASN A 44 4.16 -0.27 13.35
C ASN A 44 4.45 0.51 14.63
N ILE A 45 4.73 1.81 14.51
CA ILE A 45 5.01 2.72 15.62
C ILE A 45 3.87 3.73 15.74
N TRP A 46 3.32 3.94 16.93
CA TRP A 46 2.32 5.00 17.13
C TRP A 46 2.55 5.78 18.41
N ALA A 47 1.99 6.98 18.47
CA ALA A 47 2.02 7.82 19.65
C ALA A 47 0.72 8.64 19.76
N ARG A 48 0.28 8.88 21.00
CA ARG A 48 -0.90 9.71 21.32
C ARG A 48 -0.47 11.09 21.81
N SER A 49 -1.28 12.11 21.56
CA SER A 49 -1.07 13.44 22.13
C SER A 49 -1.15 13.44 23.66
N GLU A 50 -0.57 14.46 24.30
CA GLU A 50 -0.70 14.65 25.73
C GLU A 50 -2.15 14.98 26.10
N GLY A 51 -2.62 14.48 27.24
CA GLY A 51 -4.01 14.66 27.66
C GLY A 51 -5.04 13.93 26.78
N PHE A 52 -4.64 12.86 26.09
CA PHE A 52 -5.54 12.03 25.28
C PHE A 52 -6.76 11.57 26.09
N ASP A 53 -7.96 11.86 25.59
CA ASP A 53 -9.23 11.49 26.22
C ASP A 53 -10.07 10.64 25.24
N PRO A 54 -10.28 9.34 25.50
CA PRO A 54 -11.08 8.46 24.64
C PRO A 54 -12.52 8.93 24.37
N ALA A 55 -13.07 9.85 25.16
CA ALA A 55 -14.40 10.43 24.95
C ALA A 55 -14.41 11.54 23.87
N ARG A 56 -13.25 12.05 23.46
CA ARG A 56 -13.12 13.13 22.47
C ARG A 56 -12.87 12.57 21.06
N PRO A 57 -13.22 13.33 20.00
CA PRO A 57 -12.90 12.92 18.64
C PRO A 57 -11.40 12.75 18.43
N THR A 58 -10.99 11.76 17.62
CA THR A 58 -9.58 11.48 17.34
C THR A 58 -9.24 11.64 15.87
N LEU A 59 -8.24 12.47 15.59
CA LEU A 59 -7.61 12.61 14.28
C LEU A 59 -6.35 11.73 14.20
N LEU A 60 -6.36 10.77 13.28
CA LEU A 60 -5.21 9.93 12.95
C LEU A 60 -4.35 10.63 11.87
N LEU A 61 -3.06 10.75 12.12
CA LEU A 61 -2.03 11.07 11.13
C LEU A 61 -1.30 9.77 10.81
N ASN A 62 -1.40 9.29 9.57
CA ASN A 62 -0.81 8.01 9.16
C ASN A 62 -0.01 8.12 7.88
N SER A 63 1.07 7.36 7.79
CA SER A 63 1.84 7.09 6.57
C SER A 63 2.67 5.83 6.82
N HIS A 64 3.20 5.23 5.76
CA HIS A 64 3.96 4.00 5.85
C HIS A 64 5.48 4.23 5.72
N HIS A 65 6.27 3.37 6.35
CA HIS A 65 7.73 3.47 6.34
C HIS A 65 8.42 2.23 5.74
N ASP A 66 7.64 1.28 5.23
CA ASP A 66 8.16 0.25 4.35
C ASP A 66 8.36 0.81 2.94
N THR A 67 9.07 0.06 2.10
CA THR A 67 9.36 0.44 0.72
C THR A 67 9.18 -0.76 -0.20
N VAL A 68 8.87 -0.50 -1.48
CA VAL A 68 9.11 -1.51 -2.52
C VAL A 68 10.60 -1.89 -2.60
N ARG A 69 10.90 -2.99 -3.30
CA ARG A 69 12.29 -3.31 -3.67
C ARG A 69 12.80 -2.34 -4.74
N PRO A 70 14.08 -1.96 -4.73
CA PRO A 70 14.65 -1.14 -5.79
C PRO A 70 14.48 -1.80 -7.16
N ALA A 71 13.95 -1.06 -8.12
CA ALA A 71 13.88 -1.51 -9.50
C ALA A 71 15.29 -1.60 -10.12
N ALA A 72 15.47 -2.49 -11.10
CA ALA A 72 16.73 -2.63 -11.83
C ALA A 72 17.13 -1.36 -12.62
N SER A 73 16.19 -0.42 -12.83
CA SER A 73 16.40 0.85 -13.53
C SER A 73 17.04 1.95 -12.68
N TRP A 74 17.31 1.72 -11.39
CA TRP A 74 18.00 2.68 -10.55
C TRP A 74 19.42 2.95 -11.07
N THR A 75 19.72 4.23 -11.34
CA THR A 75 21.05 4.70 -11.79
C THR A 75 21.94 5.19 -10.66
N ARG A 76 21.35 5.37 -9.46
CA ARG A 76 22.02 5.76 -8.21
C ARG A 76 21.86 4.63 -7.20
N ASP A 77 22.68 4.62 -6.16
CA ASP A 77 22.44 3.74 -5.01
C ASP A 77 21.13 4.17 -4.31
N PRO A 78 20.09 3.31 -4.27
CA PRO A 78 18.79 3.64 -3.68
C PRO A 78 18.87 3.96 -2.18
N TYR A 79 19.89 3.45 -1.49
CA TYR A 79 20.06 3.60 -0.03
C TYR A 79 21.11 4.64 0.33
N MET A 80 21.66 5.37 -0.65
CA MET A 80 22.58 6.47 -0.40
C MET A 80 21.87 7.81 -0.62
N PRO A 81 21.29 8.44 0.42
CA PRO A 81 20.53 9.67 0.27
C PRO A 81 21.42 10.81 -0.23
N ALA A 82 21.12 11.32 -1.43
CA ALA A 82 21.89 12.37 -2.09
C ALA A 82 21.01 13.60 -2.34
N ILE A 83 21.53 14.79 -1.99
CA ILE A 83 20.87 16.06 -2.31
C ILE A 83 21.57 16.64 -3.54
N GLU A 84 20.81 16.87 -4.60
CA GLU A 84 21.28 17.57 -5.80
C GLU A 84 20.27 18.69 -6.12
N GLY A 85 20.70 19.94 -5.99
CA GLY A 85 19.82 21.10 -6.13
C GLY A 85 18.74 21.12 -5.03
N ASP A 86 17.48 21.12 -5.46
CA ASP A 86 16.28 21.16 -4.61
C ASP A 86 15.68 19.77 -4.33
N ARG A 87 16.34 18.69 -4.77
CA ARG A 87 15.84 17.32 -4.68
C ARG A 87 16.70 16.47 -3.75
N LEU A 88 16.03 15.67 -2.93
CA LEU A 88 16.61 14.56 -2.18
C LEU A 88 16.29 13.26 -2.91
N TYR A 89 17.32 12.54 -3.36
CA TYR A 89 17.21 11.26 -4.03
C TYR A 89 17.42 10.12 -3.03
N GLY A 90 16.63 9.06 -3.17
CA GLY A 90 16.68 7.86 -2.35
C GLY A 90 15.39 7.05 -2.46
N LEU A 91 15.47 5.73 -2.36
CA LEU A 91 14.29 4.89 -2.32
C LEU A 91 13.48 5.21 -1.05
N GLY A 92 12.16 5.29 -1.19
CA GLY A 92 11.27 5.72 -0.12
C GLY A 92 11.27 7.23 0.15
N SER A 93 12.06 8.04 -0.58
CA SER A 93 12.11 9.49 -0.34
C SER A 93 10.78 10.19 -0.58
N ASN A 94 10.08 9.82 -1.67
CA ASN A 94 8.78 10.34 -2.04
C ASN A 94 7.63 9.50 -1.48
N ASP A 95 7.79 8.17 -1.51
CA ASP A 95 6.74 7.18 -1.27
C ASP A 95 7.14 6.21 -0.13
N ALA A 96 6.67 6.42 1.10
CA ALA A 96 6.03 7.64 1.61
C ALA A 96 6.89 8.41 2.63
N GLY A 97 8.21 8.22 2.61
CA GLY A 97 9.12 8.76 3.63
C GLY A 97 9.04 10.28 3.85
N ALA A 98 8.82 11.09 2.81
CA ALA A 98 8.58 12.53 2.98
C ALA A 98 7.33 12.82 3.82
N SER A 99 6.25 12.07 3.61
CA SER A 99 5.02 12.15 4.38
C SER A 99 5.23 11.69 5.82
N VAL A 100 5.95 10.58 6.05
CA VAL A 100 6.32 10.08 7.39
C VAL A 100 6.97 11.17 8.23
N VAL A 101 8.01 11.83 7.68
CA VAL A 101 8.73 12.85 8.45
C VAL A 101 7.92 14.13 8.62
N ALA A 102 7.12 14.53 7.64
CA ALA A 102 6.27 15.71 7.74
C ALA A 102 5.16 15.54 8.78
N LEU A 103 4.48 14.40 8.79
CA LEU A 103 3.43 14.07 9.76
C LEU A 103 4.01 13.88 11.16
N THR A 104 5.21 13.33 11.28
CA THR A 104 5.92 13.20 12.56
C THR A 104 6.25 14.56 13.16
N GLU A 105 6.82 15.49 12.38
CA GLU A 105 7.07 16.86 12.83
C GLU A 105 5.77 17.59 13.19
N ALA A 106 4.72 17.45 12.38
CA ALA A 106 3.42 18.06 12.65
C ALA A 106 2.82 17.53 13.96
N PHE A 107 2.85 16.21 14.18
CA PHE A 107 2.44 15.59 15.43
C PHE A 107 3.25 16.14 16.60
N LEU A 108 4.58 16.16 16.50
CA LEU A 108 5.45 16.66 17.56
C LEU A 108 5.14 18.14 17.88
N ALA A 109 4.93 18.99 16.89
CA ALA A 109 4.61 20.39 17.10
C ALA A 109 3.23 20.64 17.75
N LEU A 110 2.28 19.71 17.57
CA LEU A 110 0.89 19.87 17.98
C LEU A 110 0.50 19.05 19.21
N ARG A 111 1.23 17.97 19.54
CA ARG A 111 0.85 16.97 20.55
C ARG A 111 0.69 17.51 21.98
N THR A 112 1.34 18.63 22.31
CA THR A 112 1.30 19.29 23.63
C THR A 112 0.32 20.47 23.66
N ARG A 113 -0.30 20.80 22.52
CA ARG A 113 -1.25 21.92 22.42
C ARG A 113 -2.64 21.45 22.78
N GLU A 114 -3.41 22.35 23.40
CA GLU A 114 -4.84 22.13 23.59
C GLU A 114 -5.57 22.28 22.25
N LEU A 115 -6.04 21.16 21.71
CA LEU A 115 -6.81 21.07 20.47
C LEU A 115 -8.23 20.59 20.80
N PRO A 116 -9.25 20.87 19.95
CA PRO A 116 -10.62 20.41 20.17
C PRO A 116 -10.80 18.88 19.99
N PHE A 117 -9.77 18.16 19.56
CA PHE A 117 -9.72 16.72 19.31
C PHE A 117 -8.40 16.12 19.81
N ASN A 118 -8.32 14.79 19.91
CA ASN A 118 -7.07 14.06 20.14
C ASN A 118 -6.26 13.96 18.84
N LEU A 119 -4.92 13.96 18.96
CA LEU A 119 -4.04 13.56 17.86
C LEU A 119 -3.45 12.18 18.12
N LEU A 120 -3.45 11.34 17.09
CA LEU A 120 -2.77 10.06 17.07
C LEU A 120 -1.86 10.02 15.84
N LEU A 121 -0.59 9.70 16.02
CA LEU A 121 0.33 9.43 14.92
C LEU A 121 0.50 7.91 14.79
N ALA A 122 0.38 7.35 13.60
CA ALA A 122 0.72 5.96 13.31
C ALA A 122 1.62 5.86 12.08
N LEU A 123 2.84 5.37 12.26
CA LEU A 123 3.80 5.09 11.20
C LEU A 123 3.80 3.58 10.96
N THR A 124 3.19 3.16 9.85
CA THR A 124 2.85 1.75 9.60
C THR A 124 3.84 1.04 8.69
N ALA A 125 3.84 -0.28 8.76
CA ALA A 125 4.65 -1.17 7.93
C ALA A 125 3.75 -2.00 6.98
N GLU A 126 4.40 -2.73 6.07
CA GLU A 126 3.78 -3.66 5.12
C GLU A 126 2.66 -3.09 4.21
N GLU A 127 2.62 -1.77 3.99
CA GLU A 127 1.59 -1.14 3.13
C GLU A 127 1.70 -1.66 1.69
N GLU A 128 2.92 -1.66 1.14
CA GLU A 128 3.21 -1.95 -0.27
C GLU A 128 2.91 -3.41 -0.66
N CYS A 129 2.73 -4.28 0.33
CA CYS A 129 2.37 -5.69 0.13
C CYS A 129 1.05 -6.09 0.80
N MET A 130 0.26 -5.12 1.28
CA MET A 130 -1.01 -5.33 1.96
C MET A 130 -0.89 -6.38 3.09
N GLY A 131 0.18 -6.28 3.88
CA GLY A 131 0.54 -7.32 4.83
C GLY A 131 -0.36 -7.35 6.08
N GLU A 132 -0.58 -8.55 6.61
CA GLU A 132 -1.45 -8.76 7.78
C GLU A 132 -0.91 -8.10 9.05
N HIS A 133 0.40 -7.85 9.15
CA HIS A 133 1.01 -7.20 10.32
C HIS A 133 1.10 -5.68 10.19
N GLY A 134 0.64 -5.09 9.08
CA GLY A 134 0.60 -3.65 8.86
C GLY A 134 -0.54 -2.94 9.60
N ILE A 135 -1.15 -1.92 8.97
CA ILE A 135 -2.27 -1.17 9.56
C ILE A 135 -3.45 -2.06 9.98
N ARG A 136 -3.66 -3.21 9.31
CA ARG A 136 -4.72 -4.17 9.63
C ARG A 136 -4.60 -4.74 11.05
N ALA A 137 -3.39 -5.08 11.48
CA ALA A 137 -3.12 -5.54 12.84
C ALA A 137 -3.15 -4.38 13.86
N LEU A 138 -2.71 -3.19 13.46
CA LEU A 138 -2.62 -2.04 14.36
C LEU A 138 -3.98 -1.40 14.67
N LEU A 139 -4.86 -1.28 13.68
CA LEU A 139 -6.10 -0.49 13.78
C LEU A 139 -6.96 -0.84 15.03
N PRO A 140 -7.15 -2.12 15.42
CA PRO A 140 -7.87 -2.48 16.64
C PRO A 140 -7.24 -1.93 17.94
N GLU A 141 -5.92 -1.73 17.97
CA GLU A 141 -5.18 -1.23 19.16
C GLU A 141 -5.26 0.30 19.32
N LEU A 142 -5.66 1.01 18.27
CA LEU A 142 -5.69 2.48 18.27
C LEU A 142 -6.96 3.06 18.93
N GLY A 143 -7.99 2.25 19.11
CA GLY A 143 -9.31 2.69 19.58
C GLY A 143 -10.12 3.42 18.50
N ARG A 144 -11.08 4.25 18.92
CA ARG A 144 -11.97 4.96 17.99
C ARG A 144 -11.24 6.09 17.26
N ILE A 145 -11.29 6.08 15.94
CA ILE A 145 -10.75 7.11 15.04
C ILE A 145 -11.93 7.77 14.32
N ASP A 146 -12.00 9.11 14.34
CA ASP A 146 -13.07 9.89 13.72
C ASP A 146 -12.70 10.37 12.31
N LEU A 147 -11.42 10.65 12.09
CA LEU A 147 -10.87 11.09 10.83
C LEU A 147 -9.41 10.63 10.71
N ALA A 148 -8.98 10.29 9.50
CA ALA A 148 -7.58 10.00 9.21
C ALA A 148 -7.06 10.89 8.08
N VAL A 149 -5.82 11.34 8.21
CA VAL A 149 -5.00 11.92 7.14
C VAL A 149 -3.93 10.89 6.81
N VAL A 150 -4.00 10.32 5.61
CA VAL A 150 -3.01 9.39 5.10
C VAL A 150 -2.05 10.16 4.20
N GLY A 151 -0.78 10.16 4.57
CA GLY A 151 0.27 10.91 3.89
C GLY A 151 0.85 10.09 2.75
N GLU A 152 0.42 10.42 1.53
CA GLU A 152 0.88 9.85 0.25
C GLU A 152 1.27 10.97 -0.73
N PRO A 153 2.03 10.70 -1.80
CA PRO A 153 2.52 11.73 -2.73
C PRO A 153 1.41 12.26 -3.66
N THR A 154 0.51 13.07 -3.14
CA THR A 154 -0.61 13.68 -3.88
C THR A 154 -0.33 15.10 -4.38
N GLY A 155 0.90 15.59 -4.25
CA GLY A 155 1.24 16.99 -4.54
C GLY A 155 0.52 17.98 -3.62
N MET A 156 0.25 17.59 -2.37
CA MET A 156 -0.54 18.34 -1.38
C MET A 156 -1.99 18.62 -1.80
N GLN A 157 -2.51 17.88 -2.78
CA GLN A 157 -3.93 17.91 -3.11
C GLN A 157 -4.67 16.86 -2.28
N ALA A 158 -5.81 17.23 -1.70
CA ALA A 158 -6.61 16.29 -0.92
C ALA A 158 -7.29 15.28 -1.84
N ALA A 159 -6.84 14.03 -1.79
CA ALA A 159 -7.53 12.92 -2.43
C ALA A 159 -8.73 12.50 -1.55
N ALA A 160 -9.94 12.91 -1.95
CA ALA A 160 -11.17 12.61 -1.20
C ALA A 160 -11.74 11.20 -1.48
N GLY A 161 -11.09 10.44 -2.37
CA GLY A 161 -11.48 9.08 -2.70
C GLY A 161 -10.36 8.35 -3.43
N GLU A 162 -10.31 7.05 -3.21
CA GLU A 162 -9.30 6.14 -3.76
C GLU A 162 -10.01 4.87 -4.25
N ARG A 163 -9.47 4.26 -5.30
CA ARG A 163 -10.01 3.02 -5.85
C ARG A 163 -9.53 1.83 -5.03
N GLY A 164 -10.44 0.93 -4.69
CA GLY A 164 -10.07 -0.38 -4.14
C GLY A 164 -9.42 -1.27 -5.19
N LEU A 165 -8.84 -2.39 -4.74
CA LEU A 165 -8.30 -3.45 -5.59
C LEU A 165 -8.96 -4.79 -5.23
N VAL A 166 -9.45 -5.49 -6.24
CA VAL A 166 -9.82 -6.91 -6.15
C VAL A 166 -9.10 -7.67 -7.26
N VAL A 167 -8.44 -8.76 -6.90
CA VAL A 167 -7.80 -9.68 -7.86
C VAL A 167 -8.59 -10.98 -7.86
N LEU A 168 -9.01 -11.44 -9.05
CA LEU A 168 -9.67 -12.73 -9.23
C LEU A 168 -8.74 -13.70 -9.95
N ASP A 169 -8.44 -14.83 -9.31
CA ASP A 169 -7.81 -15.98 -9.94
C ASP A 169 -8.90 -16.90 -10.52
N CYS A 170 -9.04 -16.90 -11.85
CA CYS A 170 -10.07 -17.65 -12.54
C CYS A 170 -9.49 -18.93 -13.17
N THR A 171 -10.25 -20.02 -13.13
CA THR A 171 -9.90 -21.28 -13.79
C THR A 171 -11.09 -21.80 -14.59
N ALA A 172 -10.93 -21.90 -15.92
CA ALA A 172 -11.86 -22.59 -16.79
C ALA A 172 -11.47 -24.07 -16.89
N HIS A 173 -12.47 -24.95 -16.77
CA HIS A 173 -12.28 -26.41 -16.82
C HIS A 173 -12.91 -27.00 -18.09
N GLY A 174 -12.10 -27.78 -18.80
CA GLY A 174 -12.47 -28.55 -19.98
C GLY A 174 -12.16 -30.03 -19.79
N ARG A 175 -11.76 -30.70 -20.87
CA ARG A 175 -11.40 -32.12 -20.86
C ARG A 175 -10.35 -32.41 -21.93
N SER A 176 -9.28 -33.09 -21.54
CA SER A 176 -8.18 -33.43 -22.44
C SER A 176 -8.65 -34.38 -23.54
N GLY A 177 -8.03 -34.27 -24.71
CA GLY A 177 -8.37 -35.06 -25.90
C GLY A 177 -7.37 -34.85 -27.01
N HIS A 178 -7.40 -35.72 -28.03
CA HIS A 178 -6.50 -35.59 -29.16
C HIS A 178 -7.04 -34.54 -30.15
N ALA A 179 -6.26 -33.48 -30.40
CA ALA A 179 -6.69 -32.35 -31.24
C ALA A 179 -7.10 -32.77 -32.67
N ALA A 180 -6.44 -33.77 -33.25
CA ALA A 180 -6.74 -34.27 -34.59
C ALA A 180 -8.03 -35.10 -34.68
N ARG A 181 -8.61 -35.52 -33.54
CA ARG A 181 -9.81 -36.38 -33.49
C ARG A 181 -11.07 -35.63 -33.07
N GLY A 182 -10.96 -34.32 -32.79
CA GLY A 182 -12.08 -33.53 -32.27
C GLY A 182 -12.59 -34.01 -30.90
N GLU A 183 -11.73 -34.68 -30.12
CA GLU A 183 -12.04 -35.15 -28.78
C GLU A 183 -11.81 -34.04 -27.73
N GLY A 184 -12.40 -34.20 -26.55
CA GLY A 184 -12.18 -33.29 -25.43
C GLY A 184 -13.13 -32.09 -25.40
N ILE A 185 -12.87 -31.17 -24.47
CA ILE A 185 -13.55 -29.88 -24.32
C ILE A 185 -12.43 -28.86 -24.10
N ASN A 186 -12.31 -27.89 -24.99
CA ASN A 186 -11.19 -26.96 -24.97
C ASN A 186 -11.41 -25.84 -23.94
N ALA A 187 -10.66 -25.87 -22.84
CA ALA A 187 -10.77 -24.89 -21.76
C ALA A 187 -10.40 -23.45 -22.19
N LEU A 188 -9.54 -23.29 -23.20
CA LEU A 188 -9.24 -21.96 -23.76
C LEU A 188 -10.49 -21.30 -24.34
N TYR A 189 -11.33 -22.06 -25.03
CA TYR A 189 -12.52 -21.51 -25.68
C TYR A 189 -13.56 -21.07 -24.65
N ILE A 190 -13.69 -21.83 -23.55
CA ILE A 190 -14.52 -21.43 -22.40
C ILE A 190 -13.99 -20.11 -21.79
N ALA A 191 -12.69 -20.04 -21.50
CA ALA A 191 -12.07 -18.84 -20.93
C ALA A 191 -12.21 -17.61 -21.86
N LEU A 192 -12.11 -17.79 -23.18
CA LEU A 192 -12.29 -16.69 -24.14
C LEU A 192 -13.69 -16.07 -24.07
N GLU A 193 -14.74 -16.88 -23.88
CA GLU A 193 -16.11 -16.36 -23.72
C GLU A 193 -16.25 -15.53 -22.44
N ASP A 194 -15.71 -16.00 -21.32
CA ASP A 194 -15.77 -15.29 -20.05
C ASP A 194 -14.93 -13.99 -20.08
N ILE A 195 -13.73 -14.04 -20.65
CA ILE A 195 -12.88 -12.85 -20.84
C ILE A 195 -13.59 -11.81 -21.74
N ALA A 196 -14.27 -12.26 -22.81
CA ALA A 196 -15.01 -11.36 -23.68
C ALA A 196 -16.17 -10.68 -22.94
N ARG A 197 -16.89 -11.42 -22.08
CA ARG A 197 -17.95 -10.88 -21.21
C ARG A 197 -17.38 -9.86 -20.22
N LEU A 198 -16.30 -10.21 -19.52
CA LEU A 198 -15.65 -9.33 -18.53
C LEU A 198 -15.16 -8.03 -19.18
N ARG A 199 -14.56 -8.10 -20.37
CA ARG A 199 -14.10 -6.92 -21.12
C ARG A 199 -15.25 -5.95 -21.45
N GLY A 200 -16.41 -6.49 -21.81
CA GLY A 200 -17.62 -5.73 -22.12
C GLY A 200 -18.43 -5.30 -20.90
N PHE A 201 -18.17 -5.88 -19.73
CA PHE A 201 -18.96 -5.66 -18.53
C PHE A 201 -18.77 -4.24 -17.98
N ARG A 202 -19.87 -3.64 -17.54
CA ARG A 202 -19.88 -2.33 -16.88
C ARG A 202 -20.75 -2.45 -15.64
N PHE A 203 -20.25 -1.93 -14.53
CA PHE A 203 -21.06 -1.81 -13.32
C PHE A 203 -22.08 -0.68 -13.49
N GLU A 204 -23.24 -0.84 -12.88
CA GLU A 204 -24.35 0.11 -13.03
C GLU A 204 -24.08 1.46 -12.35
N ARG A 205 -23.26 1.46 -11.28
CA ARG A 205 -22.95 2.64 -10.50
C ARG A 205 -21.60 3.20 -10.89
N GLU A 206 -21.57 4.48 -11.20
CA GLU A 206 -20.35 5.24 -11.45
C GLU A 206 -20.17 6.32 -10.39
N SER A 207 -18.94 6.51 -9.94
CA SER A 207 -18.59 7.57 -9.00
C SER A 207 -18.43 8.89 -9.74
N ALA A 208 -19.01 9.98 -9.24
CA ALA A 208 -18.76 11.31 -9.77
C ALA A 208 -17.30 11.75 -9.61
N LEU A 209 -16.59 11.20 -8.61
CA LEU A 209 -15.20 11.51 -8.32
C LEU A 209 -14.23 10.60 -9.07
N LEU A 210 -14.48 9.28 -9.05
CA LEU A 210 -13.54 8.28 -9.54
C LEU A 210 -13.90 7.76 -10.95
N GLY A 211 -15.12 8.01 -11.43
CA GLY A 211 -15.63 7.48 -12.69
C GLY A 211 -16.06 6.00 -12.59
N PRO A 212 -16.04 5.26 -13.71
CA PRO A 212 -16.46 3.85 -13.74
C PRO A 212 -15.43 2.92 -13.10
N ILE A 213 -15.90 1.76 -12.66
CA ILE A 213 -15.05 0.65 -12.17
C ILE A 213 -14.29 0.03 -13.36
N GLY A 214 -12.98 -0.15 -13.20
CA GLY A 214 -12.12 -0.78 -14.19
C GLY A 214 -12.04 -2.30 -14.00
N LEU A 215 -12.06 -3.05 -15.10
CA LEU A 215 -11.79 -4.49 -15.16
C LEU A 215 -10.74 -4.74 -16.25
N ALA A 216 -9.66 -5.45 -15.89
CA ALA A 216 -8.63 -5.84 -16.83
C ALA A 216 -8.24 -7.30 -16.63
N VAL A 217 -8.25 -8.10 -17.69
CA VAL A 217 -7.65 -9.44 -17.69
C VAL A 217 -6.17 -9.26 -18.01
N THR A 218 -5.30 -9.60 -17.06
CA THR A 218 -3.87 -9.24 -17.10
C THR A 218 -2.96 -10.44 -17.32
N GLN A 219 -3.45 -11.67 -17.11
CA GLN A 219 -2.70 -12.91 -17.31
C GLN A 219 -3.61 -14.00 -17.91
N ILE A 220 -3.04 -14.89 -18.74
CA ILE A 220 -3.71 -16.08 -19.25
C ILE A 220 -2.69 -17.19 -19.52
N GLU A 221 -2.99 -18.42 -19.12
CA GLU A 221 -2.13 -19.60 -19.32
C GLU A 221 -2.98 -20.86 -19.59
N ALA A 222 -2.62 -21.63 -20.62
CA ALA A 222 -3.22 -22.94 -20.90
C ALA A 222 -2.35 -23.79 -21.84
N GLY A 223 -2.60 -25.10 -21.82
CA GLY A 223 -2.00 -26.05 -22.76
C GLY A 223 -0.61 -26.53 -22.37
N THR A 224 -0.19 -27.61 -23.00
CA THR A 224 1.09 -28.29 -22.72
C THR A 224 1.82 -28.68 -24.00
N GLN A 225 1.10 -29.26 -24.97
CA GLN A 225 1.60 -29.65 -26.28
C GLN A 225 0.60 -29.31 -27.37
N HIS A 226 1.08 -29.07 -28.59
CA HIS A 226 0.24 -28.61 -29.70
C HIS A 226 -0.84 -29.62 -30.16
N ASN A 227 -0.72 -30.91 -29.83
CA ASN A 227 -1.63 -31.98 -30.24
C ASN A 227 -2.62 -32.41 -29.15
N VAL A 228 -2.58 -31.79 -27.97
CA VAL A 228 -3.44 -32.07 -26.81
C VAL A 228 -4.41 -30.90 -26.60
N VAL A 229 -5.70 -31.19 -26.53
CA VAL A 229 -6.72 -30.20 -26.15
C VAL A 229 -6.54 -29.84 -24.67
N PRO A 230 -6.40 -28.55 -24.31
CA PRO A 230 -6.18 -28.17 -22.91
C PRO A 230 -7.45 -28.37 -22.08
N ASP A 231 -7.32 -29.08 -20.97
CA ASP A 231 -8.40 -29.26 -19.99
C ASP A 231 -8.49 -28.15 -18.95
N THR A 232 -7.52 -27.26 -18.90
CA THR A 232 -7.47 -26.16 -17.95
C THR A 232 -6.95 -24.90 -18.63
N CYS A 233 -7.60 -23.76 -18.36
CA CYS A 233 -7.10 -22.44 -18.70
C CYS A 233 -7.24 -21.54 -17.47
N ARG A 234 -6.13 -20.94 -17.02
CA ARG A 234 -6.11 -19.99 -15.91
C ARG A 234 -5.99 -18.57 -16.44
N PHE A 235 -6.66 -17.63 -15.81
CA PHE A 235 -6.50 -16.21 -16.11
C PHE A 235 -6.74 -15.36 -14.86
N VAL A 236 -6.14 -14.16 -14.84
CA VAL A 236 -6.21 -13.23 -13.69
C VAL A 236 -6.95 -11.97 -14.11
N VAL A 237 -7.85 -11.50 -13.24
CA VAL A 237 -8.61 -10.25 -13.42
C VAL A 237 -8.23 -9.24 -12.34
N ASP A 238 -7.71 -8.08 -12.72
CA ASP A 238 -7.52 -6.90 -11.85
C ASP A 238 -8.77 -6.01 -11.94
N ILE A 239 -9.38 -5.73 -10.79
CA ILE A 239 -10.58 -4.89 -10.67
C ILE A 239 -10.25 -3.69 -9.78
N ARG A 240 -10.48 -2.48 -10.32
CA ARG A 240 -10.31 -1.20 -9.62
C ARG A 240 -11.66 -0.56 -9.37
N THR A 241 -12.14 -0.62 -8.12
CA THR A 241 -13.50 -0.20 -7.74
C THR A 241 -13.70 1.31 -7.71
#